data_AF-A0A2I0JDU6-F1
#
_entry.id   AF-A0A2I0JDU6-F1
#
_cell.length_a   1.000
_cell.length_b   1.000
_cell.length_c   1.000
_cell.angle_alpha   90.00
_cell.angle_beta   90.00
_cell.angle_gamma   90.00
#
_symmetry.space_group_name_H-M   'P 1'
#
loop_
_entity.id
_entity.type
_entity.pdbx_description
1 polymer ?
#
loop_
_entity_poly.entity_id
_entity_poly.type
_entity_poly.pdbx_seq_one_letter_code
_entity_poly.pdbx_strand_id
1 'polypeptide(L)'
;MYRYCTRWYKVAPQRVNAAWWDEVLAPLRELESRATGDRINLPFPIESGLHEEMDLESSTRNGFVATRSTLEDMELEMRALSEPLPTNQQAYRNHPLYVLERWLTKYQIIQPKGPPLGFCSGYPVYRRSSVQMLKTKEKWLREGLQVKHNELPAKVLKRTDKQSKVQAHEDDDCEEANFEGTIELYGKWQLEPLLLPRAANGIVPKNERGQVDVWSEKCLPPGTVHLRLPRIFVLAKKLEIDYAPAMVGFEFKNGRSVPVFDGIVVCSEFKDVLLEAYAEEKERQEAEERKRNEREAMSRWYQLLSSIIIRQKLNNCYGSGQLDNPGKMDKLNARDAGEIQSRSQQQVERMEIEQHDVASGSGAQAEEHEHVFLKEYQSFDGESSLLTKQCHCGFSIQVEEF
;
A
#
# COMPACT_ATOMS: atom_id res chain seq x y z
N MET A 1 -5.42 -16.68 -29.51
CA MET A 1 -3.96 -16.97 -29.56
C MET A 1 -3.60 -18.44 -29.35
N TYR A 2 -4.37 -19.20 -28.56
CA TYR A 2 -4.20 -20.65 -28.38
C TYR A 2 -4.31 -21.49 -29.68
N ARG A 3 -5.09 -21.05 -30.68
CA ARG A 3 -5.32 -21.81 -31.93
C ARG A 3 -4.05 -22.18 -32.70
N TYR A 4 -3.04 -21.33 -32.71
CA TYR A 4 -1.85 -21.51 -33.56
C TYR A 4 -0.66 -22.13 -32.82
N CYS A 5 -0.77 -22.33 -31.50
CA CYS A 5 0.31 -22.91 -30.71
C CYS A 5 -0.03 -24.34 -30.32
N THR A 6 0.75 -25.31 -30.79
CA THR A 6 0.55 -26.73 -30.49
C THR A 6 1.12 -27.16 -29.14
N ARG A 7 1.91 -26.29 -28.48
CA ARG A 7 2.53 -26.56 -27.17
C ARG A 7 2.49 -25.28 -26.32
N TRP A 8 1.28 -24.90 -25.88
CA TRP A 8 1.07 -23.63 -25.20
C TRP A 8 1.93 -23.48 -23.93
N TYR A 9 2.13 -24.57 -23.19
CA TYR A 9 2.94 -24.61 -21.96
C TYR A 9 4.40 -24.14 -22.15
N LYS A 10 4.96 -24.16 -23.37
CA LYS A 10 6.31 -23.65 -23.66
C LYS A 10 6.34 -22.14 -23.89
N VAL A 11 5.26 -21.61 -24.45
CA VAL A 11 5.14 -20.20 -24.84
C VAL A 11 4.66 -19.38 -23.65
N ALA A 12 3.75 -19.92 -22.82
CA ALA A 12 3.18 -19.21 -21.68
C ALA A 12 4.23 -18.58 -20.74
N PRO A 13 5.34 -19.24 -20.35
CA PRO A 13 6.36 -18.63 -19.49
C PRO A 13 7.19 -17.53 -20.15
N GLN A 14 7.18 -17.43 -21.48
CA GLN A 14 7.92 -16.42 -22.25
C GLN A 14 7.08 -15.17 -22.52
N ARG A 15 5.80 -15.16 -22.14
CA ARG A 15 4.91 -14.02 -22.35
C ARG A 15 5.12 -12.95 -21.29
N VAL A 16 4.89 -11.71 -21.70
CA VAL A 16 4.66 -10.58 -20.80
C VAL A 16 3.46 -10.88 -19.90
N ASN A 17 3.46 -10.33 -18.69
CA ASN A 17 2.43 -10.51 -17.66
C ASN A 17 1.00 -10.47 -18.25
N ALA A 18 0.13 -11.39 -17.81
CA ALA A 18 -1.26 -11.46 -18.23
C ALA A 18 -2.00 -10.13 -17.98
N ALA A 19 -1.75 -9.47 -16.84
CA ALA A 19 -2.37 -8.19 -16.50
C ALA A 19 -2.07 -7.09 -17.53
N TRP A 20 -0.84 -7.07 -18.05
CA TRP A 20 -0.44 -6.11 -19.10
C TRP A 20 -1.20 -6.38 -20.40
N TRP A 21 -1.37 -7.64 -20.79
CA TRP A 21 -2.14 -7.99 -21.99
C TRP A 21 -3.62 -7.66 -21.84
N ASP A 22 -4.20 -7.88 -20.65
CA ASP A 22 -5.60 -7.53 -20.40
C ASP A 22 -5.82 -6.01 -20.45
N GLU A 23 -4.90 -5.22 -19.87
CA GLU A 23 -4.95 -3.75 -19.93
C GLU A 23 -4.80 -3.23 -21.37
N VAL A 24 -3.84 -3.76 -22.14
CA VAL A 24 -3.59 -3.33 -23.52
C VAL A 24 -4.72 -3.74 -24.47
N LEU A 25 -5.33 -4.91 -24.27
CA LEU A 25 -6.40 -5.42 -25.13
C LEU A 25 -7.79 -4.95 -24.71
N ALA A 26 -7.99 -4.48 -23.47
CA ALA A 26 -9.30 -4.04 -22.99
C ALA A 26 -9.93 -2.92 -23.86
N PRO A 27 -9.22 -1.84 -24.23
CA PRO A 27 -9.78 -0.81 -25.10
C PRO A 27 -10.17 -1.35 -26.49
N LEU A 28 -9.40 -2.30 -27.02
CA LEU A 28 -9.67 -2.93 -28.30
C LEU A 28 -10.90 -3.85 -28.23
N ARG A 29 -11.05 -4.62 -27.15
CA ARG A 29 -12.24 -5.46 -26.89
C ARG A 29 -13.50 -4.60 -26.78
N GLU A 30 -13.42 -3.44 -26.14
CA GLU A 30 -14.55 -2.50 -26.05
C GLU A 30 -14.95 -1.97 -27.43
N LEU A 31 -13.98 -1.57 -28.26
CA LEU A 31 -14.23 -1.14 -29.64
C LEU A 31 -14.81 -2.26 -30.52
N GLU A 32 -14.29 -3.48 -30.41
CA GLU A 32 -14.81 -4.65 -31.13
C GLU A 32 -16.25 -4.96 -30.73
N SER A 33 -16.56 -4.93 -29.43
CA SER A 33 -17.91 -5.17 -28.91
C SER A 33 -18.93 -4.13 -29.41
N ARG A 34 -18.49 -2.87 -29.56
CA ARG A 34 -19.30 -1.78 -30.10
C ARG A 34 -19.49 -1.89 -31.61
N ALA A 35 -18.50 -2.42 -32.33
CA ALA A 35 -18.52 -2.54 -33.79
C ALA A 35 -19.29 -3.79 -34.29
N THR A 36 -19.28 -4.90 -33.54
CA THR A 36 -19.83 -6.19 -34.02
C THR A 36 -21.28 -6.46 -33.65
N GLY A 37 -21.94 -5.63 -32.84
CA GLY A 37 -23.37 -5.77 -32.54
C GLY A 37 -23.75 -7.20 -32.17
N ASP A 38 -23.09 -7.72 -31.13
CA ASP A 38 -23.00 -9.15 -30.79
C ASP A 38 -24.39 -9.83 -30.62
N ARG A 39 -24.94 -10.36 -31.71
CA ARG A 39 -26.14 -11.18 -31.74
C ARG A 39 -25.98 -12.28 -32.78
N ILE A 40 -25.70 -13.49 -32.33
CA ILE A 40 -25.84 -14.71 -33.14
C ILE A 40 -26.97 -15.53 -32.51
N ASN A 41 -28.13 -15.59 -33.18
CA ASN A 41 -29.17 -16.57 -32.86
C ASN A 41 -28.79 -17.88 -33.54
N LEU A 42 -28.41 -18.91 -32.77
CA LEU A 42 -28.32 -20.28 -33.26
C LEU A 42 -29.72 -20.92 -33.23
N PRO A 43 -30.17 -21.56 -34.32
CA PRO A 43 -31.31 -22.46 -34.25
C PRO A 43 -30.80 -23.79 -33.69
N PHE A 44 -31.29 -24.18 -32.51
CA PHE A 44 -31.50 -25.56 -32.00
C PHE A 44 -31.20 -25.65 -30.49
N PRO A 45 -32.16 -26.10 -29.66
CA PRO A 45 -31.93 -26.36 -28.24
C PRO A 45 -31.21 -27.70 -28.07
N ILE A 46 -30.16 -27.73 -27.25
CA ILE A 46 -29.64 -28.99 -26.69
C ILE A 46 -30.46 -29.29 -25.44
N GLU A 47 -31.39 -30.25 -25.56
CA GLU A 47 -32.06 -30.86 -24.42
C GLU A 47 -31.02 -31.52 -23.50
N SER A 48 -30.90 -30.98 -22.29
CA SER A 48 -30.37 -31.72 -21.15
C SER A 48 -31.53 -31.89 -20.19
N GLY A 49 -32.20 -33.04 -20.32
CA GLY A 49 -33.25 -33.43 -19.40
C GLY A 49 -32.68 -33.74 -18.02
N LEU A 50 -33.16 -33.03 -17.01
CA LEU A 50 -33.63 -33.62 -15.76
C LEU A 50 -34.79 -32.72 -15.25
N HIS A 51 -35.98 -33.33 -15.26
CA HIS A 51 -37.24 -32.83 -14.75
C HIS A 51 -37.19 -32.65 -13.23
N GLU A 52 -37.66 -31.51 -12.74
CA GLU A 52 -38.62 -31.42 -11.63
C GLU A 52 -39.33 -30.05 -11.72
N GLU A 53 -40.65 -30.09 -11.87
CA GLU A 53 -41.54 -28.94 -12.13
C GLU A 53 -42.16 -28.35 -10.85
N MET A 54 -42.72 -27.13 -11.02
CA MET A 54 -43.66 -26.33 -10.19
C MET A 54 -42.99 -25.27 -9.29
N ASP A 55 -43.27 -23.96 -9.34
CA ASP A 55 -44.37 -23.19 -9.96
C ASP A 55 -43.95 -21.73 -10.33
N LEU A 56 -44.48 -21.27 -11.47
CA LEU A 56 -45.07 -19.97 -11.83
C LEU A 56 -44.66 -18.66 -11.09
N GLU A 57 -43.95 -17.74 -11.76
CA GLU A 57 -44.48 -16.46 -12.29
C GLU A 57 -43.37 -15.48 -12.76
N SER A 58 -43.50 -15.06 -14.02
CA SER A 58 -43.16 -13.72 -14.57
C SER A 58 -41.78 -13.09 -14.31
N SER A 59 -40.86 -13.23 -15.29
CA SER A 59 -40.36 -12.12 -16.12
C SER A 59 -39.09 -12.52 -16.87
N THR A 60 -39.14 -12.39 -18.18
CA THR A 60 -37.97 -12.26 -19.08
C THR A 60 -36.97 -13.41 -19.07
N ARG A 61 -37.18 -14.38 -19.96
CA ARG A 61 -36.16 -15.31 -20.47
C ARG A 61 -34.94 -14.53 -20.99
N ASN A 62 -33.98 -14.22 -20.12
CA ASN A 62 -32.63 -13.89 -20.54
C ASN A 62 -31.95 -15.19 -21.00
N GLY A 63 -32.19 -15.55 -22.26
CA GLY A 63 -31.34 -16.53 -22.93
C GLY A 63 -29.91 -16.01 -22.89
N PHE A 64 -29.01 -16.79 -22.28
CA PHE A 64 -27.58 -16.53 -22.30
C PHE A 64 -27.11 -16.68 -23.76
N VAL A 65 -27.16 -15.61 -24.54
CA VAL A 65 -26.63 -15.60 -25.92
C VAL A 65 -25.12 -15.51 -25.80
N ALA A 66 -24.45 -16.65 -25.91
CA ALA A 66 -23.00 -16.73 -25.95
C ALA A 66 -22.49 -15.92 -27.16
N THR A 67 -21.72 -14.87 -26.89
CA THR A 67 -21.08 -14.07 -27.93
C THR A 67 -20.03 -14.91 -28.67
N ARG A 68 -19.70 -14.54 -29.91
CA ARG A 68 -18.68 -15.25 -30.69
C ARG A 68 -17.36 -15.37 -29.92
N SER A 69 -16.99 -14.34 -29.16
CA SER A 69 -15.79 -14.35 -28.31
C SER A 69 -15.86 -15.41 -27.23
N THR A 70 -17.00 -15.54 -26.52
CA THR A 70 -17.14 -16.56 -25.46
C THR A 70 -17.08 -17.98 -26.00
N LEU A 71 -17.65 -18.23 -27.20
CA LEU A 71 -17.55 -19.55 -27.84
C LEU A 71 -16.11 -19.86 -28.27
N GLU A 72 -15.37 -18.87 -28.79
CA GLU A 72 -13.95 -19.05 -29.08
C GLU A 72 -13.14 -19.30 -27.79
N ASP A 73 -13.40 -18.58 -26.71
CA ASP A 73 -12.74 -18.82 -25.42
C ASP A 73 -13.02 -20.23 -24.87
N MET A 74 -14.27 -20.71 -24.98
CA MET A 74 -14.64 -22.08 -24.63
C MET A 74 -13.92 -23.13 -25.48
N GLU A 75 -13.82 -22.93 -26.80
CA GLU A 75 -13.06 -23.81 -27.70
C GLU A 75 -11.58 -23.85 -27.31
N LEU A 76 -11.00 -22.69 -26.99
CA LEU A 76 -9.60 -22.57 -26.63
C LEU A 76 -9.29 -23.22 -25.28
N GLU A 77 -10.17 -23.08 -24.29
CA GLU A 77 -10.06 -23.74 -23.00
C GLU A 77 -10.17 -25.26 -23.15
N MET A 78 -11.13 -25.75 -23.95
CA MET A 78 -11.26 -27.17 -24.26
C MET A 78 -10.00 -27.72 -24.92
N ARG A 79 -9.41 -26.97 -25.87
CA ARG A 79 -8.17 -27.35 -26.53
C ARG A 79 -7.02 -27.47 -25.54
N ALA A 80 -6.88 -26.50 -24.62
CA ALA A 80 -5.86 -26.51 -23.57
C ALA A 80 -6.01 -27.70 -22.61
N LEU A 81 -7.24 -28.09 -22.27
CA LEU A 81 -7.52 -29.26 -21.43
C LEU A 81 -7.25 -30.59 -22.14
N SER A 82 -7.49 -30.64 -23.46
CA SER A 82 -7.29 -31.82 -24.30
C SER A 82 -5.84 -32.03 -24.78
N GLU A 83 -4.91 -31.13 -24.42
CA GLU A 83 -3.49 -31.29 -24.80
C GLU A 83 -2.93 -32.61 -24.21
N PRO A 84 -2.20 -33.41 -25.02
CA PRO A 84 -1.61 -34.64 -24.53
C PRO A 84 -0.56 -34.35 -23.47
N LEU A 85 -0.39 -35.28 -22.54
CA LEU A 85 0.61 -35.17 -21.47
C LEU A 85 2.01 -34.93 -22.06
N PRO A 86 2.75 -33.90 -21.60
CA PRO A 86 4.10 -33.66 -22.07
C PRO A 86 5.00 -34.88 -21.88
N THR A 87 5.79 -35.23 -22.90
CA THR A 87 6.74 -36.36 -22.81
C THR A 87 8.04 -35.99 -22.08
N ASN A 88 8.36 -34.70 -21.98
CA ASN A 88 9.58 -34.21 -21.32
C ASN A 88 9.29 -33.79 -19.87
N GLN A 89 10.06 -34.34 -18.93
CA GLN A 89 9.94 -34.02 -17.50
C GLN A 89 10.11 -32.53 -17.17
N GLN A 90 10.94 -31.79 -17.92
CA GLN A 90 11.17 -30.37 -17.68
C GLN A 90 9.94 -29.51 -17.99
N ALA A 91 9.08 -29.97 -18.90
CA ALA A 91 7.84 -29.27 -19.26
C ALA A 91 6.92 -29.10 -18.05
N TYR A 92 6.93 -30.06 -17.11
CA TYR A 92 6.02 -30.08 -15.96
C TYR A 92 6.36 -29.07 -14.86
N ARG A 93 7.57 -28.47 -14.85
CA ARG A 93 7.94 -27.49 -13.81
C ARG A 93 6.99 -26.28 -13.83
N ASN A 94 6.77 -25.71 -15.02
CA ASN A 94 5.96 -24.50 -15.22
C ASN A 94 4.63 -24.79 -15.94
N HIS A 95 4.23 -26.06 -16.04
CA HIS A 95 3.01 -26.43 -16.74
C HIS A 95 1.77 -26.00 -15.96
N PRO A 96 0.80 -25.29 -16.57
CA PRO A 96 -0.36 -24.75 -15.85
C PRO A 96 -1.29 -25.84 -15.27
N LEU A 97 -1.55 -26.91 -16.02
CA LEU A 97 -2.50 -27.95 -15.61
C LEU A 97 -1.93 -29.14 -14.84
N TYR A 98 -0.65 -29.46 -15.03
CA TYR A 98 -0.05 -30.72 -14.59
C TYR A 98 1.23 -30.48 -13.81
N VAL A 99 1.55 -31.41 -12.92
CA VAL A 99 2.78 -31.40 -12.12
C VAL A 99 3.26 -32.84 -11.93
N LEU A 100 4.58 -32.99 -11.79
CA LEU A 100 5.16 -34.26 -11.34
C LEU A 100 5.42 -34.19 -9.84
N GLU A 101 5.17 -35.29 -9.14
CA GLU A 101 5.40 -35.41 -7.70
C GLU A 101 6.84 -35.04 -7.29
N ARG A 102 7.83 -35.40 -8.12
CA ARG A 102 9.25 -35.05 -7.92
C ARG A 102 9.54 -33.54 -7.95
N TRP A 103 8.73 -32.75 -8.65
CA TRP A 103 8.93 -31.30 -8.79
C TRP A 103 8.20 -30.49 -7.72
N LEU A 104 7.49 -31.14 -6.79
CA LEU A 104 6.87 -30.45 -5.67
C LEU A 104 7.91 -29.91 -4.71
N THR A 105 7.66 -28.70 -4.20
CA THR A 105 8.52 -28.10 -3.19
C THR A 105 8.32 -28.77 -1.83
N LYS A 106 9.24 -28.53 -0.89
CA LYS A 106 9.13 -29.05 0.48
C LYS A 106 7.83 -28.63 1.18
N TYR A 107 7.26 -27.48 0.83
CA TYR A 107 6.02 -26.93 1.38
C TYR A 107 4.78 -27.24 0.53
N GLN A 108 4.84 -28.24 -0.35
CA GLN A 108 3.71 -28.65 -1.17
C GLN A 108 3.42 -30.15 -0.99
N ILE A 109 2.15 -30.50 -1.18
CA ILE A 109 1.64 -31.87 -1.18
C ILE A 109 0.48 -32.00 -2.15
N ILE A 110 0.21 -33.22 -2.63
CA ILE A 110 -0.96 -33.53 -3.44
C ILE A 110 -2.09 -34.00 -2.52
N GLN A 111 -3.22 -33.31 -2.53
CA GLN A 111 -4.39 -33.61 -1.70
C GLN A 111 -5.69 -33.24 -2.44
N PRO A 112 -6.66 -34.17 -2.59
CA PRO A 112 -6.58 -35.59 -2.21
C PRO A 112 -5.59 -36.37 -3.10
N LYS A 113 -5.02 -37.46 -2.57
CA LYS A 113 -4.20 -38.40 -3.34
C LYS A 113 -5.10 -39.24 -4.27
N GLY A 114 -5.55 -38.62 -5.36
CA GLY A 114 -6.29 -39.30 -6.42
C GLY A 114 -5.40 -40.21 -7.28
N PRO A 115 -5.99 -41.00 -8.20
CA PRO A 115 -5.20 -41.80 -9.14
C PRO A 115 -4.33 -40.89 -10.02
N PRO A 116 -3.08 -41.31 -10.32
CA PRO A 116 -2.22 -40.55 -11.23
C PRO A 116 -2.85 -40.52 -12.63
N LEU A 117 -2.79 -39.36 -13.30
CA LEU A 117 -3.33 -39.19 -14.65
C LEU A 117 -2.50 -39.91 -15.72
N GLY A 118 -1.25 -40.22 -15.40
CA GLY A 118 -0.31 -40.90 -16.28
C GLY A 118 1.08 -40.93 -15.67
N PHE A 119 2.03 -41.48 -16.42
CA PHE A 119 3.43 -41.57 -16.01
C PHE A 119 4.31 -40.90 -17.04
N CYS A 120 5.18 -39.99 -16.60
CA CYS A 120 6.24 -39.43 -17.44
C CYS A 120 7.57 -40.01 -16.97
N SER A 121 8.19 -40.88 -17.78
CA SER A 121 9.46 -41.54 -17.45
C SER A 121 9.45 -42.25 -16.08
N GLY A 122 8.34 -42.90 -15.73
CA GLY A 122 8.17 -43.64 -14.47
C GLY A 122 7.70 -42.80 -13.27
N TYR A 123 7.57 -41.48 -13.39
CA TYR A 123 7.03 -40.63 -12.32
C TYR A 123 5.54 -40.35 -12.52
N PRO A 124 4.71 -40.46 -11.46
CA PRO A 124 3.28 -40.17 -11.54
C PRO A 124 3.02 -38.68 -11.79
N VAL A 125 2.10 -38.40 -12.72
CA VAL A 125 1.63 -37.07 -13.08
C VAL A 125 0.29 -36.81 -12.38
N TYR A 126 0.17 -35.64 -11.75
CA TYR A 126 -1.06 -35.19 -11.10
C TYR A 126 -1.51 -33.84 -11.65
N ARG A 127 -2.78 -33.50 -11.43
CA ARG A 127 -3.27 -32.14 -11.73
C ARG A 127 -2.64 -31.14 -10.78
N ARG A 128 -2.24 -29.98 -11.29
CA ARG A 128 -1.73 -28.88 -10.48
C ARG A 128 -2.79 -28.35 -9.51
N SER A 129 -4.08 -28.44 -9.85
CA SER A 129 -5.19 -28.08 -8.96
C SER A 129 -5.27 -28.94 -7.69
N SER A 130 -4.71 -30.14 -7.69
CA SER A 130 -4.62 -31.02 -6.52
C SER A 130 -3.39 -30.72 -5.66
N VAL A 131 -2.50 -29.82 -6.09
CA VAL A 131 -1.35 -29.39 -5.30
C VAL A 131 -1.81 -28.35 -4.31
N GLN A 132 -1.60 -28.64 -3.04
CA GLN A 132 -1.89 -27.72 -1.97
C GLN A 132 -0.61 -27.20 -1.33
N MET A 133 -0.66 -25.92 -0.96
CA MET A 133 0.38 -25.29 -0.18
C MET A 133 0.23 -25.66 1.29
N LEU A 134 1.36 -25.98 1.90
CA LEU A 134 1.50 -26.25 3.31
C LEU A 134 2.23 -25.10 4.00
N LYS A 135 1.76 -24.72 5.18
CA LYS A 135 2.39 -23.69 6.01
C LYS A 135 2.40 -24.13 7.47
N THR A 136 3.25 -23.50 8.28
CA THR A 136 3.28 -23.71 9.73
C THR A 136 1.98 -23.21 10.36
N LYS A 137 1.67 -23.70 11.56
CA LYS A 137 0.49 -23.26 12.34
C LYS A 137 0.49 -21.74 12.51
N GLU A 138 1.63 -21.16 12.87
CA GLU A 138 1.82 -19.71 13.03
C GLU A 138 1.54 -18.93 11.75
N LYS A 139 2.04 -19.39 10.61
CA LYS A 139 1.81 -18.70 9.33
C LYS A 139 0.34 -18.75 8.92
N TRP A 140 -0.39 -19.80 9.27
CA TRP A 140 -1.84 -19.84 9.08
C TRP A 140 -2.59 -18.90 10.04
N LEU A 141 -2.14 -18.75 11.29
CA LEU A 141 -2.69 -17.77 12.23
C LEU A 141 -2.58 -16.35 11.69
N ARG A 142 -1.49 -16.01 10.99
CA ARG A 142 -1.33 -14.71 10.33
C ARG A 142 -2.37 -14.44 9.24
N GLU A 143 -2.92 -15.49 8.64
CA GLU A 143 -3.98 -15.43 7.63
C GLU A 143 -5.40 -15.50 8.22
N GLY A 144 -5.51 -15.56 9.55
CA GLY A 144 -6.79 -15.67 10.27
C GLY A 144 -7.39 -17.07 10.24
N LEU A 145 -6.54 -18.10 10.14
CA LEU A 145 -6.94 -19.51 10.13
C LEU A 145 -6.27 -20.26 11.28
N GLN A 146 -7.02 -21.11 11.97
CA GLN A 146 -6.51 -22.00 13.01
C GLN A 146 -6.61 -23.46 12.57
N VAL A 147 -5.70 -24.30 13.05
CA VAL A 147 -5.77 -25.75 12.82
C VAL A 147 -6.92 -26.32 13.64
N LYS A 148 -7.76 -27.15 13.02
CA LYS A 148 -8.86 -27.84 13.71
C LYS A 148 -8.31 -28.70 14.86
N HIS A 149 -9.14 -28.85 15.88
CA HIS A 149 -8.81 -29.67 17.05
C HIS A 149 -8.49 -31.11 16.62
N ASN A 150 -7.37 -31.65 17.12
CA ASN A 150 -6.88 -33.02 16.90
C ASN A 150 -6.42 -33.39 15.47
N GLU A 151 -6.17 -32.43 14.59
CA GLU A 151 -5.58 -32.71 13.26
C GLU A 151 -4.06 -32.95 13.35
N LEU A 152 -3.59 -34.01 12.69
CA LEU A 152 -2.16 -34.32 12.59
C LEU A 152 -1.50 -33.50 11.46
N PRO A 153 -0.22 -33.12 11.57
CA PRO A 153 0.47 -32.40 10.51
C PRO A 153 0.49 -33.20 9.20
N ALA A 154 0.09 -32.56 8.09
CA ALA A 154 0.12 -33.19 6.77
C ALA A 154 1.55 -33.54 6.31
N LYS A 155 2.54 -32.77 6.75
CA LYS A 155 3.95 -33.04 6.46
C LYS A 155 4.83 -32.52 7.59
N VAL A 156 5.85 -33.29 7.90
CA VAL A 156 6.79 -33.02 8.99
C VAL A 156 8.19 -32.93 8.39
N LEU A 157 8.86 -31.80 8.55
CA LEU A 157 10.19 -31.54 8.01
C LEU A 157 11.21 -31.43 9.14
N LYS A 158 12.34 -32.12 9.05
CA LYS A 158 13.45 -31.94 10.00
C LYS A 158 14.23 -30.68 9.66
N ARG A 159 14.52 -29.80 10.63
CA ARG A 159 15.46 -28.70 10.45
C ARG A 159 16.86 -29.29 10.26
N THR A 160 17.60 -28.77 9.30
CA THR A 160 19.01 -29.13 9.12
C THR A 160 19.87 -28.11 9.85
N ASP A 161 20.59 -28.54 10.90
CA ASP A 161 21.41 -27.69 11.79
C ASP A 161 22.52 -26.88 11.09
N LYS A 162 22.77 -27.11 9.79
CA LYS A 162 23.90 -26.54 9.06
C LYS A 162 23.70 -25.10 8.57
N GLN A 163 22.52 -24.50 8.70
CA GLN A 163 22.22 -23.16 8.16
C GLN A 163 22.11 -22.03 9.21
N SER A 164 22.21 -22.31 10.51
CA SER A 164 22.02 -21.25 11.54
C SER A 164 23.19 -20.25 11.67
N LYS A 165 24.33 -20.47 10.98
CA LYS A 165 25.50 -19.58 11.11
C LYS A 165 25.71 -18.56 9.99
N VAL A 166 25.02 -18.62 8.84
CA VAL A 166 25.35 -17.74 7.69
C VAL A 166 24.14 -17.14 6.95
N GLN A 167 22.88 -17.50 7.22
CA GLN A 167 21.72 -16.86 6.57
C GLN A 167 20.68 -16.38 7.58
N ALA A 168 20.93 -15.19 8.12
CA ALA A 168 19.88 -14.28 8.58
C ALA A 168 19.19 -13.68 7.35
N HIS A 169 18.35 -14.47 6.66
CA HIS A 169 17.48 -13.99 5.58
C HIS A 169 16.03 -14.46 5.84
N GLU A 170 15.25 -13.52 6.37
CA GLU A 170 13.83 -13.22 6.06
C GLU A 170 12.70 -14.21 6.38
N ASP A 171 12.90 -15.22 7.22
CA ASP A 171 11.78 -15.95 7.85
C ASP A 171 12.22 -16.40 9.26
N ASP A 172 12.26 -15.49 10.23
CA ASP A 172 12.63 -15.83 11.61
C ASP A 172 11.44 -15.65 12.54
N ASP A 173 10.70 -16.75 12.68
CA ASP A 173 9.62 -16.97 13.62
C ASP A 173 10.19 -16.96 15.05
N CYS A 174 9.63 -16.12 15.94
CA CYS A 174 9.96 -16.13 17.35
C CYS A 174 9.57 -17.49 17.95
N GLU A 175 10.59 -18.28 18.30
CA GLU A 175 10.46 -19.63 18.82
C GLU A 175 9.57 -19.72 20.07
N GLU A 176 8.50 -20.52 19.94
CA GLU A 176 8.13 -21.43 21.02
C GLU A 176 8.62 -22.82 20.61
N ALA A 177 9.72 -23.22 21.26
CA ALA A 177 10.50 -24.40 20.92
C ALA A 177 9.66 -25.68 21.02
N ASN A 178 9.24 -26.21 19.87
CA ASN A 178 8.98 -27.64 19.74
C ASN A 178 10.31 -28.37 19.95
N PHE A 179 10.36 -29.20 21.00
CA PHE A 179 11.50 -29.93 21.55
C PHE A 179 12.29 -30.86 20.59
N GLU A 180 12.11 -30.78 19.27
CA GLU A 180 12.73 -31.73 18.33
C GLU A 180 13.17 -31.14 16.97
N GLY A 181 13.34 -29.81 16.87
CA GLY A 181 13.89 -29.18 15.66
C GLY A 181 13.11 -29.53 14.39
N THR A 182 11.82 -29.84 14.53
CA THR A 182 10.99 -30.38 13.45
C THR A 182 9.88 -29.38 13.14
N ILE A 183 9.74 -29.03 11.85
CA ILE A 183 8.75 -28.10 11.32
C ILE A 183 7.53 -28.90 10.88
N GLU A 184 6.44 -28.69 11.59
CA GLU A 184 5.12 -29.23 11.24
C GLU A 184 4.41 -28.33 10.26
N LEU A 185 3.86 -28.93 9.21
CA LEU A 185 3.17 -28.22 8.15
C LEU A 185 1.75 -28.73 7.97
N TYR A 186 0.83 -27.78 7.88
CA TYR A 186 -0.60 -27.99 7.76
C TYR A 186 -1.10 -27.42 6.43
N GLY A 187 -2.12 -28.06 5.87
CA GLY A 187 -2.77 -27.60 4.65
C GLY A 187 -4.13 -26.96 4.90
N LYS A 188 -4.65 -26.21 3.92
CA LYS A 188 -5.90 -25.44 4.06
C LYS A 188 -7.13 -26.26 4.49
N TRP A 189 -7.20 -27.55 4.15
CA TRP A 189 -8.33 -28.42 4.51
C TRP A 189 -8.38 -28.80 6.00
N GLN A 190 -7.24 -28.70 6.69
CA GLN A 190 -7.10 -28.98 8.13
C GLN A 190 -7.44 -27.77 9.00
N LEU A 191 -7.79 -26.65 8.38
CA LEU A 191 -7.97 -25.38 9.06
C LEU A 191 -9.45 -25.03 9.18
N GLU A 192 -9.74 -24.19 10.16
CA GLU A 192 -10.99 -23.51 10.38
C GLU A 192 -10.74 -22.00 10.58
N PRO A 193 -11.73 -21.13 10.37
CA PRO A 193 -11.59 -19.71 10.66
C PRO A 193 -11.19 -19.49 12.12
N LEU A 194 -10.22 -18.59 12.35
CA LEU A 194 -9.79 -18.22 13.70
C LEU A 194 -10.96 -17.59 14.48
N LEU A 195 -11.32 -18.18 15.62
CA LEU A 195 -12.39 -17.67 16.47
C LEU A 195 -11.80 -16.84 17.61
N LEU A 196 -11.83 -15.52 17.45
CA LEU A 196 -11.39 -14.57 18.46
C LEU A 196 -12.54 -14.22 19.42
N PRO A 197 -12.22 -13.94 20.71
CA PRO A 197 -13.22 -13.45 21.66
C PRO A 197 -13.90 -12.19 21.13
N ARG A 198 -15.22 -12.09 21.25
CA ARG A 198 -15.99 -10.91 20.83
C ARG A 198 -15.77 -9.75 21.79
N ALA A 199 -15.66 -8.53 21.27
CA ALA A 199 -15.68 -7.33 22.10
C ALA A 199 -17.08 -7.11 22.68
N ALA A 200 -17.16 -6.92 24.00
CA ALA A 200 -18.40 -6.72 24.72
C ALA A 200 -18.28 -5.51 25.65
N ASN A 201 -19.35 -4.72 25.76
CA ASN A 201 -19.45 -3.55 26.65
C ASN A 201 -18.38 -2.49 26.40
N GLY A 202 -17.98 -2.28 25.15
CA GLY A 202 -16.95 -1.31 24.80
C GLY A 202 -15.52 -1.73 25.16
N ILE A 203 -15.31 -2.95 25.69
CA ILE A 203 -13.99 -3.47 26.08
C ILE A 203 -13.40 -4.33 24.95
N VAL A 204 -12.16 -4.04 24.59
CA VAL A 204 -11.41 -4.79 23.59
C VAL A 204 -10.75 -6.00 24.26
N PRO A 205 -10.96 -7.23 23.77
CA PRO A 205 -10.29 -8.40 24.32
C PRO A 205 -8.80 -8.36 23.96
N LYS A 206 -7.96 -8.42 25.00
CA LYS A 206 -6.49 -8.32 24.90
C LYS A 206 -5.85 -9.69 25.09
N ASN A 207 -4.74 -9.93 24.40
CA ASN A 207 -3.91 -11.12 24.62
C ASN A 207 -3.22 -11.03 26.00
N GLU A 208 -2.52 -12.08 26.42
CA GLU A 208 -1.78 -12.13 27.71
C GLU A 208 -0.79 -10.96 27.89
N ARG A 209 -0.32 -10.39 26.78
CA ARG A 209 0.60 -9.25 26.73
C ARG A 209 -0.10 -7.89 26.80
N GLY A 210 -1.43 -7.85 26.90
CA GLY A 210 -2.22 -6.62 26.91
C GLY A 210 -2.40 -5.94 25.54
N GLN A 211 -2.06 -6.63 24.45
CA GLN A 211 -2.12 -6.14 23.07
C GLN A 211 -3.02 -7.03 22.20
N VAL A 212 -3.35 -6.59 20.99
CA VAL A 212 -4.04 -7.39 19.98
C VAL A 212 -3.09 -7.61 18.79
N ASP A 213 -2.93 -8.86 18.39
CA ASP A 213 -2.06 -9.24 17.27
C ASP A 213 -2.84 -9.15 15.94
N VAL A 214 -2.64 -8.05 15.21
CA VAL A 214 -3.36 -7.70 13.99
C VAL A 214 -2.52 -8.07 12.76
N TRP A 215 -2.43 -9.36 12.47
CA TRP A 215 -1.70 -9.86 11.29
C TRP A 215 -2.42 -9.61 9.96
N SER A 216 -3.75 -9.62 10.01
CA SER A 216 -4.65 -9.42 8.88
C SER A 216 -5.95 -8.84 9.44
N GLU A 217 -6.78 -8.23 8.59
CA GLU A 217 -8.11 -7.74 8.98
C GLU A 217 -9.01 -8.85 9.56
N LYS A 218 -8.77 -10.10 9.15
CA LYS A 218 -9.45 -11.31 9.67
C LYS A 218 -9.03 -11.71 11.08
N CYS A 219 -7.89 -11.21 11.55
CA CYS A 219 -7.38 -11.46 12.90
C CYS A 219 -7.85 -10.39 13.90
N LEU A 220 -8.92 -9.65 13.58
CA LEU A 220 -9.54 -8.71 14.49
C LEU A 220 -10.68 -9.37 15.26
N PRO A 221 -10.75 -9.17 16.59
CA PRO A 221 -11.90 -9.54 17.38
C PRO A 221 -13.21 -9.01 16.77
N PRO A 222 -14.26 -9.83 16.64
CA PRO A 222 -15.50 -9.37 16.04
C PRO A 222 -16.10 -8.22 16.86
N GLY A 223 -16.49 -7.15 16.16
CA GLY A 223 -16.98 -5.91 16.76
C GLY A 223 -15.91 -4.85 17.01
N THR A 224 -14.64 -5.12 16.68
CA THR A 224 -13.53 -4.17 16.77
C THR A 224 -13.07 -3.67 15.40
N VAL A 225 -12.42 -2.51 15.39
CA VAL A 225 -11.85 -1.85 14.21
C VAL A 225 -10.42 -1.45 14.51
N HIS A 226 -9.54 -1.66 13.53
CA HIS A 226 -8.14 -1.22 13.57
C HIS A 226 -8.01 0.20 13.00
N LEU A 227 -7.51 1.13 13.81
CA LEU A 227 -7.25 2.51 13.41
C LEU A 227 -5.75 2.75 13.28
N ARG A 228 -5.26 2.80 12.03
CA ARG A 228 -3.86 3.07 11.67
C ARG A 228 -3.55 4.56 11.63
N LEU A 229 -3.66 5.21 12.78
CA LEU A 229 -3.44 6.65 12.92
C LEU A 229 -2.32 6.94 13.94
N PRO A 230 -1.36 7.83 13.63
CA PRO A 230 -0.29 8.15 14.55
C PRO A 230 -0.84 8.91 15.77
N ARG A 231 -0.31 8.61 16.97
CA ARG A 231 -0.66 9.29 18.23
C ARG A 231 -2.14 9.22 18.65
N ILE A 232 -2.95 8.38 18.01
CA ILE A 232 -4.37 8.22 18.35
C ILE A 232 -4.60 7.69 19.78
N PHE A 233 -3.63 6.96 20.35
CA PHE A 233 -3.68 6.50 21.74
C PHE A 233 -3.84 7.65 22.76
N VAL A 234 -3.34 8.85 22.43
CA VAL A 234 -3.48 10.03 23.28
C VAL A 234 -4.95 10.47 23.32
N LEU A 235 -5.62 10.45 22.18
CA LEU A 235 -7.04 10.83 22.07
C LEU A 235 -7.94 9.79 22.74
N ALA A 236 -7.67 8.50 22.52
CA ALA A 236 -8.40 7.42 23.20
C ALA A 236 -8.30 7.56 24.73
N LYS A 237 -7.13 7.93 25.25
CA LYS A 237 -6.94 8.22 26.68
C LYS A 237 -7.67 9.49 27.14
N LYS A 238 -7.70 10.56 26.33
CA LYS A 238 -8.44 11.80 26.65
C LYS A 238 -9.96 11.56 26.72
N LEU A 239 -10.47 10.65 25.89
CA LEU A 239 -11.89 10.33 25.79
C LEU A 239 -12.33 9.15 26.69
N GLU A 240 -11.40 8.59 27.48
CA GLU A 240 -11.65 7.46 28.38
C GLU A 240 -12.22 6.19 27.70
N ILE A 241 -11.88 6.00 26.42
CA ILE A 241 -12.31 4.82 25.63
C ILE A 241 -11.30 3.68 25.83
N ASP A 242 -11.77 2.46 26.07
CA ASP A 242 -10.88 1.29 26.13
C ASP A 242 -10.31 0.98 24.75
N TYR A 243 -8.99 0.80 24.72
CA TYR A 243 -8.26 0.49 23.51
C TYR A 243 -7.18 -0.57 23.77
N ALA A 244 -6.78 -1.25 22.71
CA ALA A 244 -5.63 -2.14 22.71
C ALA A 244 -4.60 -1.68 21.66
N PRO A 245 -3.29 -1.68 21.99
CA PRO A 245 -2.26 -1.48 20.97
C PRO A 245 -2.32 -2.59 19.91
N ALA A 246 -2.24 -2.21 18.64
CA ALA A 246 -2.27 -3.15 17.51
C ALA A 246 -0.84 -3.56 17.11
N MET A 247 -0.46 -4.82 17.34
CA MET A 247 0.81 -5.36 16.90
C MET A 247 0.63 -5.95 15.50
N VAL A 248 1.22 -5.32 14.48
CA VAL A 248 1.02 -5.68 13.06
C VAL A 248 2.09 -6.61 12.50
N GLY A 249 3.22 -6.72 13.20
CA GLY A 249 4.30 -7.60 12.81
C GLY A 249 5.57 -7.38 13.60
N PHE A 250 6.67 -7.87 13.05
CA PHE A 250 7.99 -7.76 13.65
C PHE A 250 8.97 -7.13 12.66
N GLU A 251 9.82 -6.23 13.16
CA GLU A 251 10.90 -5.62 12.40
C GLU A 251 12.23 -6.07 12.98
N PHE A 252 13.14 -6.45 12.09
CA PHE A 252 14.47 -6.90 12.48
C PHE A 252 15.39 -5.69 12.64
N LYS A 253 15.73 -5.34 13.88
CA LYS A 253 16.66 -4.26 14.21
C LYS A 253 17.84 -4.81 15.00
N ASN A 254 19.05 -4.51 14.55
CA ASN A 254 20.29 -4.85 15.24
C ASN A 254 20.43 -6.34 15.60
N GLY A 255 20.03 -7.25 14.70
CA GLY A 255 20.12 -8.68 14.98
C GLY A 255 18.99 -9.23 15.87
N ARG A 256 17.98 -8.42 16.21
CA ARG A 256 16.84 -8.81 17.06
C ARG A 256 15.52 -8.48 16.38
N SER A 257 14.55 -9.37 16.55
CA SER A 257 13.16 -9.16 16.13
C SER A 257 12.42 -8.33 17.18
N VAL A 258 11.88 -7.17 16.80
CA VAL A 258 11.16 -6.24 17.69
C VAL A 258 9.72 -6.10 17.18
N PRO A 259 8.70 -6.21 18.05
CA PRO A 259 7.31 -6.03 17.62
C PRO A 259 7.05 -4.59 17.15
N VAL A 260 6.37 -4.48 16.01
CA VAL A 260 5.93 -3.21 15.43
C VAL A 260 4.48 -2.98 15.78
N PHE A 261 4.23 -1.84 16.41
CA PHE A 261 2.89 -1.38 16.73
C PHE A 261 2.46 -0.32 15.73
N ASP A 262 1.30 -0.52 15.11
CA ASP A 262 0.72 0.44 14.18
C ASP A 262 -0.71 0.76 14.61
N GLY A 263 -0.89 1.92 15.24
CA GLY A 263 -2.21 2.39 15.67
C GLY A 263 -2.81 1.62 16.86
N ILE A 264 -4.14 1.64 16.94
CA ILE A 264 -4.92 1.03 18.02
C ILE A 264 -6.10 0.20 17.50
N VAL A 265 -6.53 -0.77 18.28
CA VAL A 265 -7.80 -1.50 18.09
C VAL A 265 -8.81 -0.95 19.10
N VAL A 266 -10.00 -0.60 18.60
CA VAL A 266 -11.11 -0.06 19.39
C VAL A 266 -12.42 -0.74 19.01
N CYS A 267 -13.42 -0.66 19.89
CA CYS A 267 -14.77 -1.12 19.54
C CYS A 267 -15.36 -0.26 18.41
N SER A 268 -16.10 -0.89 17.51
CA SER A 268 -16.71 -0.24 16.35
C SER A 268 -17.60 0.96 16.70
N GLU A 269 -18.25 0.92 17.87
CA GLU A 269 -19.10 1.98 18.42
C GLU A 269 -18.35 3.31 18.63
N PHE A 270 -17.06 3.26 18.98
CA PHE A 270 -16.26 4.44 19.28
C PHE A 270 -15.42 4.93 18.11
N LYS A 271 -15.51 4.25 16.96
CA LYS A 271 -14.72 4.56 15.77
C LYS A 271 -14.93 6.01 15.33
N ASP A 272 -16.19 6.41 15.18
CA ASP A 272 -16.53 7.70 14.57
C ASP A 272 -16.15 8.86 15.50
N VAL A 273 -16.41 8.71 16.81
CA VAL A 273 -15.99 9.67 17.84
C VAL A 273 -14.47 9.90 17.83
N LEU A 274 -13.69 8.82 17.69
CA LEU A 274 -12.23 8.92 17.63
C LEU A 274 -11.73 9.56 16.35
N LEU A 275 -12.38 9.30 15.21
CA LEU A 275 -12.00 9.90 13.93
C LEU A 275 -12.27 11.41 13.90
N GLU A 276 -13.40 11.86 14.44
CA GLU A 276 -13.73 13.27 14.56
C GLU A 276 -12.75 13.99 15.50
N ALA A 277 -12.53 13.46 16.71
CA ALA A 277 -11.55 14.01 17.65
C ALA A 277 -10.12 14.04 17.07
N TYR A 278 -9.78 13.07 16.20
CA TYR A 278 -8.50 13.05 15.50
C TYR A 278 -8.39 14.14 14.43
N ALA A 279 -9.46 14.38 13.68
CA ALA A 279 -9.50 15.45 12.68
C ALA A 279 -9.31 16.83 13.33
N GLU A 280 -10.00 17.09 14.44
CA GLU A 280 -9.86 18.35 15.19
C GLU A 280 -8.44 18.55 15.75
N GLU A 281 -7.85 17.50 16.32
CA GLU A 281 -6.49 17.56 16.86
C GLU A 281 -5.45 17.77 15.75
N LYS A 282 -5.69 17.19 14.57
CA LYS A 282 -4.83 17.38 13.39
C LYS A 282 -4.89 18.82 12.89
N GLU A 283 -6.08 19.40 12.77
CA GLU A 283 -6.24 20.81 12.38
C GLU A 283 -5.55 21.76 13.37
N ARG A 284 -5.67 21.48 14.67
CA ARG A 284 -4.98 22.25 15.71
C ARG A 284 -3.46 22.19 15.56
N GLN A 285 -2.91 21.00 15.31
CA GLN A 285 -1.47 20.82 15.10
C GLN A 285 -0.99 21.55 13.85
N GLU A 286 -1.72 21.46 12.74
CA GLU A 286 -1.41 22.17 11.50
C GLU A 286 -1.45 23.69 11.70
N ALA A 287 -2.42 24.21 12.46
CA ALA A 287 -2.50 25.63 12.79
C ALA A 287 -1.34 26.10 13.68
N GLU A 288 -0.91 25.29 14.65
CA GLU A 288 0.25 25.57 15.50
C GLU A 288 1.57 25.51 14.73
N GLU A 289 1.73 24.53 13.83
CA GLU A 289 2.88 24.40 12.95
C GLU A 289 2.95 25.58 11.98
N ARG A 290 1.82 26.00 11.39
CA ARG A 290 1.75 27.22 10.57
C ARG A 290 2.21 28.45 11.35
N LYS A 291 1.71 28.65 12.57
CA LYS A 291 2.14 29.76 13.44
C LYS A 291 3.61 29.69 13.82
N ARG A 292 4.17 28.47 13.95
CA ARG A 292 5.60 28.28 14.19
C ARG A 292 6.41 28.62 12.95
N ASN A 293 6.01 28.13 11.79
CA ASN A 293 6.66 28.39 10.51
C ASN A 293 6.62 29.88 10.17
N GLU A 294 5.51 30.57 10.43
CA GLU A 294 5.40 32.02 10.30
C GLU A 294 6.40 32.75 11.21
N ARG A 295 6.51 32.36 12.49
CA ARG A 295 7.50 32.96 13.41
C ARG A 295 8.94 32.70 12.99
N GLU A 296 9.24 31.50 12.53
CA GLU A 296 10.57 31.14 12.04
C GLU A 296 10.90 31.90 10.73
N ALA A 297 9.95 32.02 9.81
CA ALA A 297 10.09 32.82 8.60
C ALA A 297 10.32 34.29 8.94
N MET A 298 9.55 34.86 9.86
CA MET A 298 9.73 36.25 10.33
C MET A 298 11.11 36.47 10.94
N SER A 299 11.60 35.54 11.76
CA SER A 299 12.95 35.62 12.34
C SER A 299 14.04 35.58 11.26
N ARG A 300 13.92 34.68 10.27
CA ARG A 300 14.84 34.58 9.14
C ARG A 300 14.81 35.83 8.26
N TRP A 301 13.62 36.40 8.01
CA TRP A 301 13.45 37.66 7.29
C TRP A 301 14.13 38.83 8.01
N TYR A 302 13.95 38.91 9.33
CA TYR A 302 14.62 39.93 10.14
C TYR A 302 16.15 39.78 10.06
N GLN A 303 16.68 38.56 10.15
CA GLN A 303 18.12 38.29 9.98
C GLN A 303 18.61 38.72 8.59
N LEU A 304 17.87 38.38 7.52
CA LEU A 304 18.21 38.77 6.16
C LEU A 304 18.26 40.31 6.01
N LEU A 305 17.19 41.00 6.43
CA LEU A 305 17.10 42.46 6.36
C LEU A 305 18.19 43.13 7.19
N SER A 306 18.43 42.67 8.42
CA SER A 306 19.51 43.19 9.24
C SER A 306 20.89 42.99 8.58
N SER A 307 21.12 41.85 7.94
CA SER A 307 22.36 41.58 7.21
C SER A 307 22.54 42.50 5.99
N ILE A 308 21.46 42.82 5.27
CA ILE A 308 21.46 43.76 4.14
C ILE A 308 21.77 45.17 4.64
N ILE A 309 21.11 45.61 5.72
CA ILE A 309 21.35 46.93 6.33
C ILE A 309 22.80 47.05 6.80
N ILE A 310 23.34 46.01 7.44
CA ILE A 310 24.75 45.98 7.88
C ILE A 310 25.68 46.06 6.67
N ARG A 311 25.43 45.28 5.60
CA ARG A 311 26.23 45.36 4.35
C ARG A 311 26.15 46.73 3.69
N GLN A 312 24.98 47.36 3.67
CA GLN A 312 24.80 48.69 3.10
C GLN A 312 25.51 49.76 3.93
N LYS A 313 25.46 49.68 5.27
CA LYS A 313 26.25 50.53 6.16
C LYS A 313 27.75 50.35 5.93
N LEU A 314 28.22 49.12 5.82
CA LEU A 314 29.62 48.83 5.49
C LEU A 314 30.01 49.42 4.13
N ASN A 315 29.20 49.23 3.09
CA ASN A 315 29.44 49.83 1.78
C ASN A 315 29.44 51.36 1.82
N ASN A 316 28.59 51.99 2.63
CA ASN A 316 28.59 53.45 2.76
C ASN A 316 29.81 53.97 3.55
N CYS A 317 30.28 53.22 4.55
CA CYS A 317 31.45 53.60 5.36
C CYS A 317 32.79 53.33 4.66
N TYR A 318 32.86 52.33 3.78
CA TYR A 318 34.10 51.91 3.11
C TYR A 318 34.09 52.09 1.58
N GLY A 319 32.95 52.42 0.97
CA GLY A 319 32.79 52.57 -0.48
C GLY A 319 33.11 53.96 -1.04
N SER A 320 33.31 54.98 -0.19
CA SER A 320 33.69 56.34 -0.64
C SER A 320 35.15 56.70 -0.31
N GLY A 321 36.02 55.72 -0.06
CA GLY A 321 37.41 55.97 0.29
C GLY A 321 38.33 54.97 -0.38
N GLN A 322 38.79 55.29 -1.59
CA GLN A 322 40.05 54.75 -2.02
C GLN A 322 41.16 55.50 -1.28
N LEU A 323 42.06 54.72 -0.68
CA LEU A 323 43.38 55.03 -0.12
C LEU A 323 43.53 54.97 1.42
N ASP A 324 44.36 53.99 1.80
CA ASP A 324 45.38 53.99 2.86
C ASP A 324 45.14 53.24 4.18
N ASN A 325 45.75 52.04 4.18
CA ASN A 325 46.54 51.37 5.22
C ASN A 325 45.84 50.53 6.34
N PRO A 326 46.35 49.31 6.64
CA PRO A 326 45.83 48.46 7.70
C PRO A 326 46.49 48.83 9.04
N GLY A 327 45.68 49.25 10.00
CA GLY A 327 46.14 49.60 11.35
C GLY A 327 45.17 49.15 12.43
N LYS A 328 45.53 48.04 13.10
CA LYS A 328 45.11 47.64 14.45
C LYS A 328 43.60 47.50 14.74
N MET A 329 43.14 46.25 14.77
CA MET A 329 42.16 45.82 15.78
C MET A 329 42.89 44.94 16.79
N ASP A 330 43.16 45.52 17.97
CA ASP A 330 43.58 44.76 19.14
C ASP A 330 42.42 43.88 19.61
N LYS A 331 42.69 42.56 19.59
CA LYS A 331 41.89 41.54 20.25
C LYS A 331 41.96 41.77 21.76
N LEU A 332 40.84 42.07 22.42
CA LEU A 332 40.71 41.80 23.85
C LEU A 332 39.37 41.15 24.17
N ASN A 333 39.51 39.88 24.59
CA ASN A 333 38.72 39.15 25.57
C ASN A 333 37.43 38.46 25.13
N ALA A 334 37.64 37.25 24.60
CA ALA A 334 36.83 36.10 25.01
C ALA A 334 37.25 35.68 26.43
N ARG A 335 36.33 35.79 27.39
CA ARG A 335 36.22 35.05 28.67
C ARG A 335 35.06 35.69 29.44
N ASP A 336 33.87 35.10 29.37
CA ASP A 336 33.36 34.32 30.49
C ASP A 336 32.04 33.63 30.10
N ALA A 337 31.96 32.35 30.41
CA ALA A 337 30.79 31.51 30.20
C ALA A 337 30.42 30.88 31.53
N GLY A 338 29.14 30.96 31.88
CA GLY A 338 28.54 30.34 33.07
C GLY A 338 28.60 31.26 34.28
N GLU A 339 27.58 31.40 35.10
CA GLU A 339 26.33 30.66 35.29
C GLU A 339 25.51 31.48 36.32
N ILE A 340 24.28 31.05 36.59
CA ILE A 340 23.42 31.39 37.74
C ILE A 340 22.16 32.20 37.37
N GLN A 341 21.12 31.39 37.09
CA GLN A 341 19.83 31.34 37.78
C GLN A 341 19.13 32.68 38.02
N SER A 342 18.03 32.94 37.30
CA SER A 342 16.66 32.57 37.69
C SER A 342 16.09 33.38 38.85
N ARG A 343 14.84 33.82 38.62
CA ARG A 343 13.85 34.34 39.59
C ARG A 343 13.97 35.87 39.73
N SER A 344 12.95 36.68 39.46
CA SER A 344 11.51 36.46 39.51
C SER A 344 10.80 37.79 39.22
N GLN A 345 9.56 37.69 38.68
CA GLN A 345 8.40 38.56 38.98
C GLN A 345 8.55 40.04 38.53
N GLN A 346 7.54 40.81 38.18
CA GLN A 346 6.10 40.70 37.98
C GLN A 346 5.69 42.07 37.41
N GLN A 347 4.61 42.12 36.62
CA GLN A 347 3.79 43.31 36.30
C GLN A 347 4.50 44.39 35.47
N VAL A 348 3.90 44.98 34.43
CA VAL A 348 2.70 45.83 34.43
C VAL A 348 2.10 45.74 33.01
N GLU A 349 0.90 45.18 32.83
CA GLU A 349 -0.40 45.87 32.76
C GLU A 349 -0.67 46.65 31.45
N ARG A 350 -1.58 46.07 30.65
CA ARG A 350 -2.62 46.67 29.78
C ARG A 350 -2.32 47.98 29.02
N MET A 351 -2.40 47.90 27.69
CA MET A 351 -3.11 48.90 26.87
C MET A 351 -3.84 48.18 25.73
N GLU A 352 -5.17 48.25 25.79
CA GLU A 352 -6.08 48.01 24.68
C GLU A 352 -5.98 49.19 23.71
N ILE A 353 -5.83 48.91 22.41
CA ILE A 353 -6.18 49.85 21.35
C ILE A 353 -7.03 49.06 20.35
N GLU A 354 -8.34 49.30 20.42
CA GLU A 354 -9.27 49.05 19.33
C GLU A 354 -8.92 50.02 18.18
N GLN A 355 -8.67 49.49 16.98
CA GLN A 355 -8.91 50.22 15.74
C GLN A 355 -9.54 49.29 14.72
N HIS A 356 -10.80 49.60 14.41
CA HIS A 356 -11.58 49.09 13.31
C HIS A 356 -11.01 49.52 11.95
N ASP A 357 -10.95 48.54 11.06
CA ASP A 357 -11.10 48.54 9.60
C ASP A 357 -11.11 49.88 8.84
N VAL A 358 -10.19 50.02 7.86
CA VAL A 358 -10.50 50.19 6.42
C VAL A 358 -9.27 49.79 5.58
N ALA A 359 -9.38 48.79 4.69
CA ALA A 359 -8.81 48.81 3.34
C ALA A 359 -9.16 47.55 2.53
N SER A 360 -9.97 47.75 1.48
CA SER A 360 -9.96 46.94 0.27
C SER A 360 -8.54 46.84 -0.31
N GLY A 361 -8.18 45.66 -0.83
CA GLY A 361 -6.94 45.48 -1.58
C GLY A 361 -6.65 44.02 -1.90
N SER A 362 -7.33 43.52 -2.93
CA SER A 362 -7.12 42.22 -3.57
C SER A 362 -5.63 41.93 -3.83
N GLY A 363 -5.14 40.77 -3.39
CA GLY A 363 -3.77 40.34 -3.58
C GLY A 363 -3.68 38.83 -3.76
N ALA A 364 -3.95 38.40 -5.00
CA ALA A 364 -3.45 37.19 -5.68
C ALA A 364 -3.29 35.91 -4.83
N GLN A 365 -4.36 35.12 -4.75
CA GLN A 365 -4.22 33.67 -4.63
C GLN A 365 -3.61 33.16 -5.94
N ALA A 366 -2.46 32.48 -5.86
CA ALA A 366 -1.94 31.70 -6.96
C ALA A 366 -2.81 30.45 -7.12
N GLU A 367 -3.91 30.58 -7.85
CA GLU A 367 -4.72 29.44 -8.28
C GLU A 367 -3.89 28.60 -9.26
N GLU A 368 -3.64 27.35 -8.87
CA GLU A 368 -3.01 26.33 -9.69
C GLU A 368 -3.97 25.97 -10.84
N HIS A 369 -3.91 26.75 -11.92
CA HIS A 369 -4.66 26.53 -13.15
C HIS A 369 -3.68 26.30 -14.31
N GLU A 370 -4.14 25.55 -15.30
CA GLU A 370 -3.36 25.26 -16.51
C GLU A 370 -3.22 26.54 -17.35
N HIS A 371 -1.98 26.98 -17.60
CA HIS A 371 -1.72 28.22 -18.32
C HIS A 371 -2.01 28.07 -19.82
N VAL A 372 -3.10 28.70 -20.27
CA VAL A 372 -3.50 28.71 -21.69
C VAL A 372 -3.08 30.04 -22.34
N PHE A 373 -2.22 29.96 -23.36
CA PHE A 373 -1.73 31.13 -24.11
C PHE A 373 -2.50 31.31 -25.42
N LEU A 374 -3.48 32.21 -25.43
CA LEU A 374 -4.25 32.55 -26.64
C LEU A 374 -3.42 33.40 -27.61
N LYS A 375 -3.67 33.25 -28.92
CA LYS A 375 -2.94 33.98 -29.98
C LYS A 375 -3.08 35.50 -29.89
N GLU A 376 -4.14 35.98 -29.26
CA GLU A 376 -4.45 37.41 -29.12
C GLU A 376 -3.58 38.12 -28.07
N TYR A 377 -2.89 37.37 -27.20
CA TYR A 377 -2.00 37.89 -26.15
C TYR A 377 -0.53 37.54 -26.40
N GLN A 378 -0.13 37.51 -27.67
CA GLN A 378 1.26 37.33 -28.09
C GLN A 378 1.81 38.65 -28.62
N SER A 379 2.95 39.07 -28.09
CA SER A 379 3.68 40.25 -28.57
C SER A 379 5.04 39.81 -29.09
N PHE A 380 5.31 40.12 -30.35
CA PHE A 380 6.59 39.85 -31.00
C PHE A 380 7.44 41.12 -31.02
N ASP A 381 8.67 41.02 -30.53
CA ASP A 381 9.66 42.08 -30.65
C ASP A 381 10.63 41.77 -31.80
N GLY A 382 10.52 42.55 -32.89
CA GLY A 382 11.25 42.31 -34.12
C GLY A 382 12.74 42.63 -34.06
N GLU A 383 13.20 43.36 -33.03
CA GLU A 383 14.62 43.70 -32.86
C GLU A 383 15.39 42.59 -32.15
N SER A 384 14.72 41.82 -31.28
CA SER A 384 15.30 40.73 -30.49
C SER A 384 14.90 39.33 -30.98
N SER A 385 13.97 39.21 -31.94
CA SER A 385 13.38 37.93 -32.41
C SER A 385 12.73 37.13 -31.26
N LEU A 386 12.27 37.83 -30.22
CA LEU A 386 11.63 37.23 -29.04
C LEU A 386 10.11 37.32 -29.15
N LEU A 387 9.44 36.17 -29.05
CA LEU A 387 7.99 36.06 -28.94
C LEU A 387 7.59 35.93 -27.47
N THR A 388 6.87 36.93 -26.94
CA THR A 388 6.33 36.88 -25.57
C THR A 388 4.88 36.41 -25.60
N LYS A 389 4.55 35.37 -24.81
CA LYS A 389 3.18 34.87 -24.62
C LYS A 389 2.72 35.14 -23.19
N GLN A 390 1.54 35.72 -23.03
CA GLN A 390 0.94 36.04 -21.72
C GLN A 390 -0.32 35.22 -21.44
N CYS A 391 -0.44 34.73 -20.21
CA CYS A 391 -1.65 34.11 -19.67
C CYS A 391 -2.49 35.18 -18.93
N HIS A 392 -3.81 34.99 -18.87
CA HIS A 392 -4.74 35.90 -18.17
C HIS A 392 -4.46 36.06 -16.67
N CYS A 393 -3.73 35.13 -16.06
CA CYS A 393 -3.29 35.24 -14.67
C CYS A 393 -2.08 36.17 -14.46
N GLY A 394 -1.58 36.80 -15.53
CA GLY A 394 -0.41 37.69 -15.48
C GLY A 394 0.94 36.98 -15.62
N PHE A 395 0.96 35.67 -15.88
CA PHE A 395 2.19 34.92 -16.14
C PHE A 395 2.63 35.09 -17.61
N SER A 396 3.90 35.45 -17.84
CA SER A 396 4.48 35.62 -19.18
C SER A 396 5.67 34.71 -19.42
N ILE A 397 5.78 34.17 -20.63
CA ILE A 397 6.92 33.37 -21.10
C ILE A 397 7.47 33.96 -22.41
N GLN A 398 8.80 34.02 -22.54
CA GLN A 398 9.49 34.49 -23.74
C GLN A 398 10.14 33.31 -24.45
N VAL A 399 9.99 33.26 -25.77
CA VAL A 399 10.56 32.20 -26.62
C VAL A 399 11.29 32.86 -27.79
N GLU A 400 12.55 32.48 -28.00
CA GLU A 400 13.31 32.85 -29.21
C GLU A 400 12.76 32.09 -30.41
N GLU A 401 12.37 32.81 -31.46
CA GLU A 401 11.90 32.21 -32.71
C GLU A 401 13.09 32.17 -33.70
N PHE A 402 13.54 30.97 -34.07
CA PHE A 402 14.64 30.72 -35.01
C PHE A 402 14.20 30.71 -36.47
#